data_AF-A0A370WZI1-F1
#
_entry.id   AF-A0A370WZI1-F1
#
_cell.length_a   1.000
_cell.length_b   1.000
_cell.length_c   1.000
_cell.angle_alpha   90.00
_cell.angle_beta   90.00
_cell.angle_gamma   90.00
#
_symmetry.space_group_name_H-M   'P 1'
#
loop_
_entity.id
_entity.type
_entity.pdbx_description
1 polymer ?
#
loop_
_entity_poly.entity_id
_entity_poly.type
_entity_poly.pdbx_seq_one_letter_code
_entity_poly.pdbx_strand_id
1 'polypeptide(L)'
;MLLEVLALCGYGLWMLLGLALALGIYNAGRGEALVPLALGCAFVSAGLLAAALRLRTVSEWHGWRIGWSQRPTREALIALATYLPMLGVAGMVRGNEGFWATRLLSVVLALCSLVCVITSAYGYRTRRLANQAGLAAQLPISRLLSACYGGGLWLWVCLVFREDPPRPGVTSWPWAIGLLLIAMLLGLVDGVAWHSLRGSGLGWHRQRPQGLLLQRFLAAALICAVPCLSLVLVPALPGGRWLASCAAAAYIVGKSLELWLFDVALTRFALARSAASGVAWPEVHD
;
A
#
# COMPACT_ATOMS: atom_id res chain seq x y z
N MET A 1 0.57 11.12 -3.62
CA MET A 1 0.13 9.79 -4.10
C MET A 1 1.26 8.76 -4.08
N LEU A 2 2.34 8.90 -4.86
CA LEU A 2 3.40 7.89 -4.92
C LEU A 2 4.06 7.58 -3.56
N LEU A 3 4.40 8.61 -2.78
CA LEU A 3 5.01 8.45 -1.44
C LEU A 3 4.05 7.83 -0.41
N GLU A 4 2.74 8.07 -0.55
CA GLU A 4 1.71 7.40 0.26
C GLU A 4 1.63 5.91 -0.07
N VAL A 5 1.65 5.55 -1.36
CA VAL A 5 1.66 4.14 -1.81
C VAL A 5 2.93 3.44 -1.34
N LEU A 6 4.08 4.12 -1.43
CA LEU A 6 5.37 3.58 -1.01
C LEU A 6 5.35 3.24 0.48
N ALA A 7 4.90 4.17 1.32
CA ALA A 7 4.84 3.94 2.75
C ALA A 7 3.74 2.94 3.16
N LEU A 8 2.62 2.86 2.44
CA LEU A 8 1.64 1.77 2.59
C LEU A 8 2.28 0.39 2.29
N CYS A 9 3.10 0.29 1.24
CA CYS A 9 3.87 -0.91 0.93
C CYS A 9 4.90 -1.22 2.04
N GLY A 10 5.54 -0.19 2.61
CA GLY A 10 6.47 -0.33 3.72
C GLY A 10 5.81 -0.92 4.98
N TYR A 11 4.63 -0.43 5.36
CA TYR A 11 3.87 -1.01 6.47
C TYR A 11 3.40 -2.43 6.19
N GLY A 12 2.93 -2.71 4.97
CA GLY A 12 2.57 -4.07 4.55
C GLY A 12 3.76 -5.04 4.58
N LEU A 13 4.94 -4.56 4.21
CA LEU A 13 6.18 -5.33 4.27
C LEU A 13 6.56 -5.66 5.71
N TRP A 14 6.55 -4.68 6.62
CA TRP A 14 6.81 -4.92 8.04
C TRP A 14 5.78 -5.87 8.67
N MET A 15 4.51 -5.76 8.27
CA MET A 15 3.45 -6.64 8.74
C MET A 15 3.69 -8.09 8.33
N LEU A 16 3.93 -8.33 7.04
CA LEU A 16 4.14 -9.68 6.51
C LEU A 16 5.46 -10.29 7.00
N LEU A 17 6.52 -9.48 7.09
CA LEU A 17 7.80 -9.94 7.64
C LEU A 17 7.67 -10.30 9.12
N GLY A 18 7.01 -9.46 9.92
CA GLY A 18 6.73 -9.75 11.33
C GLY A 18 5.92 -11.03 11.51
N LEU A 19 4.91 -11.25 10.66
CA LEU A 19 4.13 -12.49 10.67
C LEU A 19 4.98 -13.71 10.30
N ALA A 20 5.81 -13.60 9.25
CA ALA A 20 6.67 -14.70 8.79
C ALA A 20 7.74 -15.08 9.82
N LEU A 21 8.29 -14.08 10.53
CA LEU A 21 9.23 -14.29 11.64
C LEU A 21 8.54 -14.89 12.87
N ALA A 22 7.34 -14.42 13.21
CA ALA A 22 6.55 -14.96 14.33
C ALA A 22 6.20 -16.44 14.13
N LEU A 23 5.83 -16.81 12.89
CA LEU A 23 5.52 -18.20 12.52
C LEU A 23 6.78 -19.07 12.35
N GLY A 24 7.97 -18.47 12.34
CA GLY A 24 9.23 -19.20 12.12
C GLY A 24 9.42 -19.72 10.69
N ILE A 25 8.65 -19.20 9.72
CA ILE A 25 8.75 -19.57 8.31
C ILE A 25 9.96 -18.87 7.67
N TYR A 26 10.31 -17.69 8.17
CA TYR A 26 11.48 -16.93 7.72
C TYR A 26 12.68 -17.23 8.62
N ASN A 27 13.74 -17.84 8.06
CA ASN A 27 14.98 -18.07 8.81
C ASN A 27 15.59 -16.72 9.22
N ALA A 28 15.65 -16.49 10.54
CA ALA A 28 16.23 -15.30 11.15
C ALA A 28 17.77 -15.34 11.14
N GLY A 29 18.39 -15.75 10.02
CA GLY A 29 19.83 -15.62 9.83
C GLY A 29 20.24 -14.15 9.89
N ARG A 30 21.32 -13.84 10.61
CA ARG A 30 21.73 -12.50 11.12
C ARG A 30 21.72 -11.32 10.12
N GLY A 31 21.57 -11.54 8.82
CA GLY A 31 21.49 -10.48 7.79
C GLY A 31 20.24 -10.49 6.91
N GLU A 32 19.50 -11.60 6.84
CA GLU A 32 18.53 -11.83 5.77
C GLU A 32 17.17 -11.18 6.05
N ALA A 33 16.84 -10.97 7.33
CA ALA A 33 15.67 -10.19 7.73
C ALA A 33 15.96 -8.68 7.80
N LEU A 34 17.24 -8.27 7.82
CA LEU A 34 17.61 -6.86 7.89
C LEU A 34 17.35 -6.11 6.58
N VAL A 35 17.56 -6.77 5.43
CA VAL A 35 17.29 -6.20 4.11
C VAL A 35 15.83 -5.77 3.96
N PRO A 36 14.82 -6.65 4.17
CA PRO A 36 13.43 -6.22 4.09
C PRO A 36 13.06 -5.20 5.18
N LEU A 37 13.59 -5.33 6.42
CA LEU A 37 13.36 -4.32 7.46
C LEU A 37 13.84 -2.92 7.05
N ALA A 38 15.06 -2.82 6.51
CA ALA A 38 15.65 -1.57 6.06
C ALA A 38 14.91 -0.98 4.86
N LEU A 39 14.47 -1.82 3.92
CA LEU A 39 13.67 -1.40 2.77
C LEU A 39 12.31 -0.85 3.21
N GLY A 40 11.62 -1.54 4.12
CA GLY A 40 10.38 -1.04 4.73
C GLY A 40 10.61 0.29 5.48
N CYS A 41 11.73 0.44 6.18
CA CYS A 41 12.12 1.68 6.84
C CYS A 41 12.31 2.84 5.86
N ALA A 42 13.03 2.60 4.76
CA ALA A 42 13.22 3.60 3.71
C ALA A 42 11.86 4.06 3.13
N PHE A 43 10.93 3.14 2.93
CA PHE A 43 9.61 3.45 2.40
C PHE A 43 8.74 4.23 3.38
N VAL A 44 8.67 3.79 4.65
CA VAL A 44 7.89 4.47 5.68
C VAL A 44 8.47 5.85 5.97
N SER A 45 9.80 5.97 6.09
CA SER A 45 10.48 7.24 6.34
C SER A 45 10.32 8.21 5.16
N ALA A 46 10.41 7.74 3.91
CA ALA A 46 10.14 8.58 2.74
C ALA A 46 8.71 9.13 2.74
N GLY A 47 7.71 8.32 3.10
CA GLY A 47 6.33 8.80 3.25
C GLY A 47 6.14 9.79 4.40
N LEU A 48 6.79 9.54 5.55
CA LEU A 48 6.70 10.41 6.72
C LEU A 48 7.42 11.74 6.49
N LEU A 49 8.61 11.72 5.88
CA LEU A 49 9.37 12.90 5.47
C LEU A 49 8.60 13.72 4.44
N ALA A 50 7.93 13.06 3.48
CA ALA A 50 7.09 13.75 2.50
C ALA A 50 5.90 14.47 3.15
N ALA A 51 5.27 13.84 4.14
CA ALA A 51 4.21 14.45 4.94
C ALA A 51 4.74 15.62 5.79
N ALA A 52 5.92 15.46 6.39
CA ALA A 52 6.60 16.46 7.21
C ALA A 52 7.04 17.70 6.41
N LEU A 53 7.62 17.51 5.23
CA LEU A 53 8.24 18.56 4.40
C LEU A 53 7.26 19.37 3.55
N ARG A 54 5.95 19.16 3.72
CA ARG A 54 4.89 19.94 3.03
C ARG A 54 5.07 19.99 1.51
N LEU A 55 5.35 18.86 0.86
CA LEU A 55 5.21 18.82 -0.59
C LEU A 55 3.72 19.06 -0.91
N ARG A 56 3.45 20.17 -1.61
CA ARG A 56 2.11 20.71 -1.96
C ARG A 56 1.16 19.66 -2.57
N THR A 57 1.71 18.56 -3.06
CA THR A 57 1.03 17.43 -3.71
C THR A 57 0.71 16.25 -2.77
N VAL A 58 1.08 16.30 -1.48
CA VAL A 58 0.94 15.17 -0.51
C VAL A 58 0.34 15.62 0.84
N SER A 59 -0.17 16.86 0.91
CA SER A 59 -0.51 17.60 2.14
C SER A 59 -1.52 16.94 3.13
N GLU A 60 -2.12 15.80 2.80
CA GLU A 60 -3.20 15.19 3.59
C GLU A 60 -2.82 13.88 4.30
N TRP A 61 -1.66 13.30 4.01
CA TRP A 61 -1.32 11.97 4.52
C TRP A 61 -0.89 12.03 6.00
N HIS A 62 -1.61 11.31 6.88
CA HIS A 62 -1.55 11.36 8.35
C HIS A 62 -1.90 12.72 9.01
N GLY A 63 -2.23 13.75 8.23
CA GLY A 63 -2.76 15.04 8.71
C GLY A 63 -1.84 15.84 9.65
N TRP A 64 -0.58 15.43 9.84
CA TRP A 64 0.35 16.11 10.73
C TRP A 64 0.99 17.31 10.04
N ARG A 65 0.73 18.51 10.57
CA ARG A 65 1.40 19.74 10.14
C ARG A 65 2.53 20.02 11.12
N ILE A 66 3.77 19.86 10.69
CA ILE A 66 4.91 20.33 11.49
C ILE A 66 4.88 21.86 11.49
N GLY A 67 4.66 22.42 12.68
CA GLY A 67 4.65 23.84 12.99
C GLY A 67 4.88 23.98 14.49
N TRP A 68 5.48 25.09 14.92
CA TRP A 68 5.99 25.30 16.28
C TRP A 68 4.94 25.16 17.40
N SER A 69 3.64 25.12 17.06
CA SER A 69 2.53 24.97 18.01
C SER A 69 1.58 23.80 17.73
N GLN A 70 1.84 22.98 16.71
CA GLN A 70 0.90 21.92 16.31
C GLN A 70 1.37 20.53 16.73
N ARG A 71 0.57 19.90 17.61
CA ARG A 71 0.84 18.55 18.12
C ARG A 71 0.71 17.50 17.00
N PRO A 72 1.52 16.43 17.04
CA PRO A 72 1.34 15.30 16.14
C PRO A 72 -0.06 14.69 16.29
N THR A 73 -0.67 14.40 15.15
CA THR A 73 -1.97 13.71 15.10
C THR A 73 -1.82 12.31 15.69
N ARG A 74 -2.92 11.73 16.21
CA ARG A 74 -2.92 10.35 16.73
C ARG A 74 -2.41 9.36 15.70
N GLU A 75 -2.78 9.54 14.44
CA GLU A 75 -2.29 8.72 13.32
C GLU A 75 -0.76 8.79 13.19
N ALA A 76 -0.18 10.00 13.22
CA ALA A 76 1.27 10.18 13.12
C ALA A 76 2.03 9.61 14.33
N LEU A 77 1.46 9.71 15.54
CA LEU A 77 2.03 9.09 16.74
C LEU A 77 2.05 7.57 16.65
N ILE A 78 0.96 6.96 16.15
CA ILE A 78 0.89 5.50 15.97
C ILE A 78 1.89 5.06 14.88
N ALA A 79 2.01 5.83 13.80
CA ALA A 79 3.03 5.62 12.77
C ALA A 79 4.45 5.70 13.33
N LEU A 80 4.76 6.70 14.15
CA LEU A 80 6.07 6.81 14.83
C LEU A 80 6.30 5.66 15.81
N ALA A 81 5.27 5.23 16.54
CA ALA A 81 5.36 4.13 17.49
C ALA A 81 5.75 2.80 16.83
N THR A 82 5.42 2.56 15.54
CA THR A 82 5.84 1.36 14.82
C THR A 82 7.34 1.23 14.61
N TYR A 83 8.12 2.31 14.72
CA TYR A 83 9.58 2.23 14.64
C TYR A 83 10.20 1.52 15.85
N LEU A 84 9.57 1.59 17.03
CA LEU A 84 10.06 0.90 18.23
C LEU A 84 10.14 -0.63 18.06
N PRO A 85 9.04 -1.33 17.70
CA PRO A 85 9.11 -2.77 17.48
C PRO A 85 10.01 -3.10 16.28
N MET A 86 10.08 -2.24 15.27
CA MET A 86 10.98 -2.45 14.13
C MET A 86 12.46 -2.43 14.54
N LEU A 87 12.88 -1.43 15.33
CA LEU A 87 14.24 -1.35 15.88
C LEU A 87 14.51 -2.49 16.86
N GLY A 88 13.52 -2.89 17.66
CA GLY A 88 13.61 -4.04 18.54
C GLY A 88 13.88 -5.35 17.79
N VAL A 89 13.11 -5.62 16.72
CA VAL A 89 13.36 -6.79 15.86
C VAL A 89 14.74 -6.68 15.19
N ALA A 90 15.11 -5.52 14.65
CA ALA A 90 16.41 -5.33 14.00
C ALA A 90 17.60 -5.56 14.94
N GLY A 91 17.50 -5.11 16.20
CA GLY A 91 18.50 -5.35 17.23
C GLY A 91 18.59 -6.82 17.65
N MET A 92 17.43 -7.48 17.83
CA MET A 92 17.37 -8.87 18.29
C MET A 92 17.77 -9.89 17.21
N VAL A 93 17.55 -9.59 15.92
CA VAL A 93 17.99 -10.44 14.80
C VAL A 93 19.52 -10.57 14.72
N ARG A 94 20.28 -9.65 15.34
CA ARG A 94 21.76 -9.74 15.44
C ARG A 94 22.23 -10.61 16.61
N GLY A 95 21.41 -10.81 17.64
CA GLY A 95 21.74 -11.57 18.85
C GLY A 95 21.55 -13.08 18.67
N ASN A 96 22.19 -13.88 19.52
CA ASN A 96 22.01 -15.33 19.50
C ASN A 96 20.61 -15.70 20.05
N GLU A 97 19.73 -16.14 19.16
CA GLU A 97 18.55 -17.00 19.34
C GLU A 97 17.77 -16.96 20.68
N GLY A 98 17.42 -15.77 21.15
CA GLY A 98 16.26 -15.60 22.03
C GLY A 98 14.95 -15.84 21.26
N PHE A 99 14.65 -17.09 20.89
CA PHE A 99 13.54 -17.52 20.03
C PHE A 99 12.19 -16.90 20.41
N TRP A 100 11.94 -16.70 21.71
CA TRP A 100 10.68 -16.15 22.20
C TRP A 100 10.59 -14.63 22.10
N ALA A 101 11.68 -13.91 22.41
CA ALA A 101 11.70 -12.46 22.40
C ALA A 101 11.60 -11.90 20.97
N THR A 102 12.30 -12.53 20.02
CA THR A 102 12.23 -12.19 18.59
C THR A 102 10.83 -12.43 18.02
N ARG A 103 10.21 -13.57 18.34
CA ARG A 103 8.82 -13.87 17.93
C ARG A 103 7.82 -12.87 18.53
N LEU A 104 7.93 -12.55 19.82
CA LEU A 104 7.05 -11.58 20.47
C LEU A 104 7.17 -10.19 19.81
N LEU A 105 8.39 -9.70 19.61
CA LEU A 105 8.62 -8.42 18.93
C LEU A 105 8.13 -8.42 17.48
N SER A 106 8.22 -9.56 16.80
CA SER A 106 7.72 -9.72 15.42
C SER A 106 6.19 -9.69 15.37
N VAL A 107 5.51 -10.29 16.36
CA VAL A 107 4.05 -10.17 16.54
C VAL A 107 3.66 -8.73 16.83
N VAL A 108 4.37 -8.05 17.73
CA VAL A 108 4.11 -6.64 18.05
C VAL A 108 4.32 -5.77 16.82
N LEU A 109 5.38 -6.00 16.04
CA LEU A 109 5.61 -5.30 14.77
C LEU A 109 4.44 -5.52 13.79
N ALA A 110 4.00 -6.76 13.63
CA ALA A 110 2.87 -7.10 12.76
C ALA A 110 1.57 -6.43 13.20
N LEU A 111 1.25 -6.44 14.50
CA LEU A 111 0.07 -5.78 15.05
C LEU A 111 0.15 -4.25 14.91
N CYS A 112 1.29 -3.63 15.26
CA CYS A 112 1.43 -2.17 15.17
C CYS A 112 1.34 -1.68 13.72
N SER A 113 1.97 -2.39 12.77
CA SER A 113 1.87 -2.08 11.34
C SER A 113 0.45 -2.30 10.80
N LEU A 114 -0.26 -3.35 11.23
CA LEU A 114 -1.67 -3.56 10.91
C LEU A 114 -2.54 -2.40 11.42
N VAL A 115 -2.35 -1.97 12.68
CA VAL A 115 -3.06 -0.83 13.26
C VAL A 115 -2.79 0.46 12.47
N CYS A 116 -1.55 0.69 12.01
CA CYS A 116 -1.23 1.82 11.12
C CYS A 116 -2.00 1.76 9.79
N VAL A 117 -2.05 0.60 9.14
CA VAL A 117 -2.79 0.43 7.89
C VAL A 117 -4.28 0.71 8.11
N ILE A 118 -4.87 0.13 9.17
CA ILE A 118 -6.29 0.30 9.51
C ILE A 118 -6.60 1.78 9.82
N THR A 119 -5.85 2.40 10.72
CA THR A 119 -6.03 3.81 11.08
C THR A 119 -5.84 4.75 9.89
N SER A 120 -4.86 4.49 9.02
CA SER A 120 -4.68 5.26 7.79
C SER A 120 -5.88 5.13 6.84
N ALA A 121 -6.49 3.94 6.77
CA ALA A 121 -7.68 3.69 5.95
C ALA A 121 -8.91 4.42 6.49
N TYR A 122 -9.09 4.43 7.82
CA TYR A 122 -10.15 5.21 8.45
C TYR A 122 -9.93 6.71 8.27
N GLY A 123 -8.70 7.22 8.45
CA GLY A 123 -8.37 8.63 8.21
C GLY A 123 -8.59 9.07 6.77
N TYR A 124 -8.31 8.20 5.79
CA TYR A 124 -8.64 8.45 4.39
C TYR A 124 -10.15 8.49 4.15
N ARG A 125 -10.91 7.58 4.76
CA ARG A 125 -12.38 7.52 4.68
C ARG A 125 -13.02 8.80 5.24
N THR A 126 -12.62 9.26 6.43
CA THR A 126 -13.19 10.47 7.05
C THR A 126 -12.85 11.73 6.26
N ARG A 127 -11.63 11.85 5.74
CA ARG A 127 -11.20 13.06 5.01
C ARG A 127 -11.79 13.18 3.60
N ARG A 128 -11.95 12.06 2.87
CA ARG A 128 -12.33 12.11 1.43
C ARG A 128 -13.74 11.65 1.10
N LEU A 129 -14.39 10.87 1.97
CA LEU A 129 -15.62 10.14 1.63
C LEU A 129 -16.76 10.32 2.65
N ALA A 130 -16.70 11.35 3.49
CA ALA A 130 -17.75 11.67 4.47
C ALA A 130 -19.16 11.74 3.85
N ASN A 131 -19.28 12.04 2.55
CA ASN A 131 -20.55 12.16 1.82
C ASN A 131 -20.96 10.92 1.00
N GLN A 132 -20.27 9.78 1.09
CA GLN A 132 -20.57 8.58 0.27
C GLN A 132 -20.55 7.28 1.10
N ALA A 133 -21.65 7.02 1.82
CA ALA A 133 -21.78 5.93 2.79
C ALA A 133 -21.55 4.50 2.23
N GLY A 134 -21.89 4.24 0.96
CA GLY A 134 -21.77 2.92 0.34
C GLY A 134 -20.34 2.49 -0.04
N LEU A 135 -19.54 3.42 -0.57
CA LEU A 135 -18.11 3.17 -0.86
C LEU A 135 -17.26 3.12 0.41
N ALA A 136 -17.72 3.78 1.46
CA ALA A 136 -17.02 3.94 2.73
C ALA A 136 -16.74 2.60 3.46
N ALA A 137 -17.54 1.55 3.20
CA ALA A 137 -17.43 0.25 3.87
C ALA A 137 -16.33 -0.66 3.28
N GLN A 138 -15.99 -0.54 1.99
CA GLN A 138 -15.05 -1.45 1.31
C GLN A 138 -13.58 -0.99 1.34
N LEU A 139 -13.32 0.27 1.69
CA LEU A 139 -11.97 0.85 1.70
C LEU A 139 -10.96 0.27 2.68
N PRO A 140 -11.31 -0.14 3.93
CA PRO A 140 -10.29 -0.66 4.83
C PRO A 140 -9.76 -2.01 4.33
N ILE A 141 -10.63 -2.82 3.73
CA ILE A 141 -10.25 -4.12 3.16
C ILE A 141 -9.38 -3.93 1.92
N SER A 142 -9.76 -3.03 1.00
CA SER A 142 -8.95 -2.79 -0.20
C SER A 142 -7.58 -2.20 0.12
N ARG A 143 -7.47 -1.30 1.10
CA ARG A 143 -6.19 -0.78 1.58
C ARG A 143 -5.33 -1.85 2.25
N LEU A 144 -5.95 -2.73 3.05
CA LEU A 144 -5.23 -3.82 3.68
C LEU A 144 -4.70 -4.81 2.64
N LEU A 145 -5.53 -5.24 1.69
CA LEU A 145 -5.12 -6.11 0.58
C LEU A 145 -4.03 -5.46 -0.28
N SER A 146 -4.15 -4.16 -0.55
CA SER A 146 -3.14 -3.38 -1.26
C SER A 146 -1.81 -3.31 -0.49
N ALA A 147 -1.85 -3.09 0.82
CA ALA A 147 -0.66 -3.10 1.67
C ALA A 147 0.00 -4.49 1.69
N CYS A 148 -0.78 -5.55 1.90
CA CYS A 148 -0.30 -6.94 1.87
C CYS A 148 0.33 -7.27 0.52
N TYR A 149 -0.33 -6.94 -0.58
CA TYR A 149 0.14 -7.29 -1.91
C TYR A 149 1.41 -6.51 -2.29
N GLY A 150 1.42 -5.20 -2.09
CA GLY A 150 2.58 -4.36 -2.36
C GLY A 150 3.78 -4.71 -1.48
N GLY A 151 3.57 -4.85 -0.17
CA GLY A 151 4.60 -5.27 0.77
C GLY A 151 5.10 -6.69 0.49
N GLY A 152 4.20 -7.58 0.09
CA GLY A 152 4.53 -8.96 -0.25
C GLY A 152 5.31 -9.10 -1.56
N LEU A 153 5.05 -8.25 -2.56
CA LEU A 153 5.86 -8.16 -3.78
C LEU A 153 7.28 -7.70 -3.46
N TRP A 154 7.46 -6.69 -2.60
CA TRP A 154 8.80 -6.25 -2.20
C TRP A 154 9.54 -7.27 -1.33
N LEU A 155 8.82 -7.99 -0.48
CA LEU A 155 9.39 -9.12 0.27
C LEU A 155 9.80 -10.25 -0.69
N TRP A 156 8.99 -10.54 -1.70
CA TRP A 156 9.33 -11.49 -2.76
C TRP A 156 10.58 -11.08 -3.55
N VAL A 157 10.72 -9.80 -3.90
CA VAL A 157 11.96 -9.28 -4.51
C VAL A 157 13.15 -9.58 -3.61
N CYS A 158 13.06 -9.33 -2.30
CA CYS A 158 14.15 -9.66 -1.37
C CYS A 158 14.49 -11.16 -1.38
N LEU A 159 13.48 -12.04 -1.49
CA LEU A 159 13.68 -13.49 -1.58
C LEU A 159 14.36 -13.92 -2.89
N VAL A 160 13.90 -13.40 -4.03
CA VAL A 160 14.44 -13.74 -5.36
C VAL A 160 15.91 -13.32 -5.52
N PHE A 161 16.29 -12.20 -4.93
CA PHE A 161 17.68 -11.74 -4.93
C PHE A 161 18.58 -12.47 -3.92
N ARG A 162 17.97 -13.18 -2.95
CA ARG A 162 18.67 -13.97 -1.93
C ARG A 162 19.01 -15.39 -2.42
N GLU A 163 18.16 -16.02 -3.23
CA GLU A 163 18.39 -17.38 -3.71
C GLU A 163 19.65 -17.43 -4.61
N ASP A 164 20.60 -18.32 -4.31
CA ASP A 164 21.75 -18.59 -5.19
C ASP A 164 21.29 -19.36 -6.45
N PRO A 165 21.77 -19.00 -7.65
CA PRO A 165 21.51 -19.82 -8.85
C PRO A 165 22.37 -21.10 -8.79
N PRO A 166 21.90 -22.30 -9.21
CA PRO A 166 20.64 -22.66 -9.87
C PRO A 166 19.94 -23.83 -9.13
N ARG A 167 19.21 -23.58 -8.05
CA ARG A 167 18.26 -24.56 -7.51
C ARG A 167 16.86 -23.98 -7.57
N PRO A 168 15.94 -24.54 -8.38
CA PRO A 168 14.54 -24.14 -8.34
C PRO A 168 14.01 -24.52 -6.96
N GLY A 169 14.01 -23.55 -6.04
CA GLY A 169 13.55 -23.74 -4.68
C GLY A 169 12.05 -23.94 -4.66
N VAL A 170 11.60 -25.14 -4.27
CA VAL A 170 10.21 -25.46 -3.90
C VAL A 170 9.65 -24.44 -2.89
N THR A 171 10.52 -23.75 -2.14
CA THR A 171 10.24 -22.71 -1.14
C THR A 171 9.60 -21.43 -1.71
N SER A 172 9.80 -21.09 -2.98
CA SER A 172 9.29 -19.83 -3.58
C SER A 172 7.83 -19.92 -4.08
N TRP A 173 7.34 -21.13 -4.37
CA TRP A 173 5.98 -21.38 -4.87
C TRP A 173 4.84 -20.99 -3.93
N PRO A 174 4.86 -21.32 -2.62
CA PRO A 174 3.78 -20.91 -1.72
C PRO A 174 3.64 -19.39 -1.61
N TRP A 175 4.75 -18.64 -1.70
CA TRP A 175 4.72 -17.18 -1.69
C TRP A 175 4.10 -16.62 -2.97
N ALA A 176 4.48 -17.15 -4.14
CA ALA A 176 3.89 -16.77 -5.42
C ALA A 176 2.39 -17.07 -5.46
N ILE A 177 1.96 -18.24 -5.00
CA ILE A 177 0.54 -18.62 -4.92
C ILE A 177 -0.22 -17.66 -3.99
N GLY A 178 0.35 -17.35 -2.81
CA GLY A 178 -0.24 -16.38 -1.88
C GLY A 178 -0.43 -15.00 -2.51
N LEU A 179 0.57 -14.50 -3.23
CA LEU A 179 0.49 -13.21 -3.93
C LEU A 179 -0.53 -13.21 -5.05
N LEU A 180 -0.63 -14.29 -5.84
CA LEU A 180 -1.64 -14.45 -6.89
C LEU A 180 -3.05 -14.46 -6.30
N LEU A 181 -3.25 -15.14 -5.17
CA LEU A 181 -4.55 -15.18 -4.47
C LEU A 181 -4.93 -13.78 -3.96
N ILE A 182 -3.99 -13.05 -3.37
CA ILE A 182 -4.24 -11.66 -2.94
C ILE A 182 -4.51 -10.75 -4.15
N ALA A 183 -3.79 -10.90 -5.27
CA ALA A 183 -4.04 -10.14 -6.50
C ALA A 183 -5.45 -10.38 -7.04
N MET A 184 -5.92 -11.63 -6.99
CA MET A 184 -7.28 -11.99 -7.39
C MET A 184 -8.33 -11.36 -6.47
N LEU A 185 -8.14 -11.42 -5.15
CA LEU A 185 -9.02 -10.76 -4.18
C LEU A 185 -9.05 -9.24 -4.39
N LEU A 186 -7.91 -8.62 -4.66
CA LEU A 186 -7.80 -7.19 -4.93
C LEU A 186 -8.58 -6.82 -6.19
N GLY A 187 -8.41 -7.59 -7.28
CA GLY A 187 -9.18 -7.41 -8.52
C GLY A 187 -10.68 -7.59 -8.33
N LEU A 188 -11.10 -8.52 -7.47
CA LEU A 188 -12.52 -8.74 -7.13
C LEU A 188 -13.10 -7.57 -6.34
N VAL A 189 -12.42 -7.11 -5.30
CA VAL A 189 -12.85 -5.98 -4.46
C VAL A 189 -12.93 -4.70 -5.27
N ASP A 190 -11.90 -4.40 -6.08
CA ASP A 190 -11.89 -3.25 -6.96
C ASP A 190 -13.00 -3.41 -8.04
N GLY A 191 -13.21 -4.61 -8.57
CA GLY A 191 -14.30 -4.92 -9.50
C GLY A 191 -15.69 -4.59 -8.94
N VAL A 192 -15.99 -5.05 -7.72
CA VAL A 192 -17.27 -4.81 -7.03
C VAL A 192 -17.45 -3.33 -6.69
N ALA A 193 -16.40 -2.65 -6.19
CA ALA A 193 -16.45 -1.23 -5.85
C ALA A 193 -16.79 -0.35 -7.05
N TRP A 194 -16.28 -0.72 -8.23
CA TRP A 194 -16.60 -0.02 -9.47
C TRP A 194 -17.96 -0.41 -10.07
N HIS A 195 -18.44 -1.62 -9.81
CA HIS A 195 -19.77 -2.03 -10.24
C HIS A 195 -20.87 -1.33 -9.42
N SER A 196 -20.66 -1.16 -8.11
CA SER A 196 -21.58 -0.42 -7.24
C SER A 196 -21.66 1.06 -7.63
N LEU A 197 -20.55 1.67 -8.06
CA LEU A 197 -20.54 3.01 -8.65
C LEU A 197 -21.42 3.11 -9.90
N ARG A 198 -21.44 2.09 -10.77
CA ARG A 198 -22.28 2.07 -11.98
C ARG A 198 -23.77 1.89 -11.67
N GLY A 199 -24.11 1.11 -10.64
CA GLY A 199 -25.49 0.81 -10.25
C GLY A 199 -26.21 1.95 -9.52
N SER A 200 -25.48 2.93 -8.98
CA SER A 200 -26.04 4.00 -8.14
C SER A 200 -26.86 5.08 -8.87
N GLY A 201 -27.11 4.97 -10.19
CA GLY A 201 -28.02 5.84 -10.94
C GLY A 201 -27.65 7.33 -11.03
N LEU A 202 -26.63 7.78 -10.30
CA LEU A 202 -26.18 9.17 -10.22
C LEU A 202 -25.34 9.54 -11.45
N GLY A 203 -25.99 9.85 -12.57
CA GLY A 203 -25.45 10.68 -13.65
C GLY A 203 -24.22 10.17 -14.44
N TRP A 204 -23.69 8.99 -14.13
CA TRP A 204 -22.49 8.42 -14.77
C TRP A 204 -22.68 8.11 -16.27
N HIS A 205 -23.94 8.04 -16.72
CA HIS A 205 -24.27 7.76 -18.11
C HIS A 205 -23.99 8.93 -19.07
N ARG A 206 -23.88 10.18 -18.59
CA ARG A 206 -23.83 11.37 -19.45
C ARG A 206 -22.44 11.96 -19.69
N GLN A 207 -21.43 11.56 -18.92
CA GLN A 207 -20.05 12.07 -19.06
C GLN A 207 -19.05 10.90 -19.11
N ARG A 208 -19.05 10.16 -20.23
CA ARG A 208 -18.04 9.14 -20.56
C ARG A 208 -16.95 9.76 -21.46
N PRO A 209 -15.82 10.22 -20.93
CA PRO A 209 -14.60 10.28 -21.73
C PRO A 209 -14.01 8.86 -21.78
N GLN A 210 -13.99 8.27 -22.97
CA GLN A 210 -13.43 6.93 -23.23
C GLN A 210 -11.99 6.75 -22.67
N GLY A 211 -11.23 7.84 -22.53
CA GLY A 211 -9.88 7.85 -21.95
C GLY A 211 -9.80 7.39 -20.49
N LEU A 212 -10.81 7.64 -19.64
CA LEU A 212 -10.77 7.23 -18.22
C LEU A 212 -10.90 5.71 -18.05
N LEU A 213 -11.61 5.04 -18.97
CA LEU A 213 -11.73 3.58 -18.94
C LEU A 213 -10.40 2.93 -19.33
N LEU A 214 -9.77 3.42 -20.40
CA LEU A 214 -8.46 2.93 -20.84
C LEU A 214 -7.39 3.13 -19.76
N GLN A 215 -7.36 4.31 -19.13
CA GLN A 215 -6.44 4.59 -18.03
C GLN A 215 -6.67 3.69 -16.82
N ARG A 216 -7.91 3.34 -16.51
CA ARG A 216 -8.22 2.36 -15.46
C ARG A 216 -7.78 0.94 -15.84
N PHE A 217 -8.02 0.52 -17.08
CA PHE A 217 -7.53 -0.78 -17.57
C PHE A 217 -6.01 -0.85 -17.50
N LEU A 218 -5.32 0.23 -17.87
CA LEU A 218 -3.88 0.34 -17.75
C LEU A 218 -3.43 0.26 -16.28
N ALA A 219 -4.10 0.96 -15.37
CA ALA A 219 -3.82 0.88 -13.93
C ALA A 219 -3.98 -0.56 -13.41
N ALA A 220 -5.11 -1.21 -13.72
CA ALA A 220 -5.38 -2.58 -13.31
C ALA A 220 -4.38 -3.58 -13.92
N ALA A 221 -3.95 -3.36 -15.17
CA ALA A 221 -2.92 -4.18 -15.80
C ALA A 221 -1.57 -4.03 -15.09
N LEU A 222 -1.17 -2.81 -14.72
CA LEU A 222 0.06 -2.54 -13.97
C LEU A 222 0.03 -3.13 -12.55
N ILE A 223 -1.14 -3.13 -11.91
CA ILE A 223 -1.35 -3.63 -10.55
C ILE A 223 -1.39 -5.16 -10.53
N CYS A 224 -2.16 -5.79 -11.41
CA CYS A 224 -2.42 -7.23 -11.35
C CYS A 224 -1.71 -7.99 -12.46
N ALA A 225 -1.84 -7.60 -13.74
CA ALA A 225 -1.35 -8.41 -14.85
C ALA A 225 0.18 -8.49 -14.89
N VAL A 226 0.88 -7.35 -14.76
CA VAL A 226 2.34 -7.30 -14.81
C VAL A 226 2.98 -8.11 -13.67
N PRO A 227 2.57 -7.95 -12.39
CA PRO A 227 3.18 -8.73 -11.33
C PRO A 227 2.78 -10.21 -11.38
N CYS A 228 1.54 -10.56 -11.75
CA CYS A 228 1.14 -11.96 -11.94
C CYS A 228 1.97 -12.65 -13.03
N LEU A 229 2.19 -11.99 -14.17
CA LEU A 229 3.05 -12.50 -15.23
C LEU A 229 4.49 -12.67 -14.73
N SER A 230 5.02 -11.68 -14.01
CA SER A 230 6.36 -11.77 -13.42
C SER A 230 6.48 -12.94 -12.44
N LEU A 231 5.50 -13.18 -11.57
CA LEU A 231 5.54 -14.30 -10.62
C LEU A 231 5.67 -15.65 -11.33
N VAL A 232 5.08 -15.80 -12.51
CA VAL A 232 5.15 -17.03 -13.33
C VAL A 232 6.41 -17.10 -14.18
N LEU A 233 6.90 -15.97 -14.70
CA LEU A 233 8.04 -15.90 -15.62
C LEU A 233 9.40 -15.93 -14.93
N VAL A 234 9.51 -15.43 -13.69
CA VAL A 234 10.78 -15.37 -12.95
C VAL A 234 11.45 -16.73 -12.77
N PRO A 235 10.73 -17.82 -12.43
CA PRO A 235 11.31 -19.16 -12.37
C PRO A 235 11.72 -19.73 -13.73
N ALA A 236 11.12 -19.25 -14.82
CA ALA A 236 11.31 -19.81 -16.16
C ALA A 236 12.44 -19.14 -16.97
N LEU A 237 12.85 -17.92 -16.60
CA LEU A 237 13.80 -17.12 -17.36
C LEU A 237 15.17 -17.00 -16.67
N PRO A 238 16.28 -17.34 -17.36
CA PRO A 238 17.63 -17.03 -16.86
C PRO A 238 17.82 -15.51 -16.81
N GLY A 239 17.78 -14.93 -15.61
CA GLY A 239 17.83 -13.48 -15.39
C GLY A 239 16.52 -12.85 -14.88
N GLY A 240 15.52 -13.66 -14.53
CA GLY A 240 14.21 -13.19 -14.04
C GLY A 240 14.24 -12.26 -12.81
N ARG A 241 15.35 -12.16 -12.07
CA ARG A 241 15.44 -11.33 -10.85
C ARG A 241 15.05 -9.86 -11.08
N TRP A 242 15.42 -9.29 -12.22
CA TRP A 242 15.06 -7.92 -12.58
C TRP A 242 13.56 -7.75 -12.87
N LEU A 243 12.89 -8.79 -13.39
CA LEU A 243 11.44 -8.77 -13.60
C LEU A 243 10.69 -8.62 -12.28
N ALA A 244 11.19 -9.23 -11.20
CA ALA A 244 10.59 -9.08 -9.87
C ALA A 244 10.61 -7.61 -9.40
N SER A 245 11.74 -6.91 -9.58
CA SER A 245 11.84 -5.48 -9.27
C SER A 245 10.93 -4.63 -10.17
N CYS A 246 10.86 -4.96 -11.47
CA CYS A 246 9.95 -4.31 -12.40
C CYS A 246 8.48 -4.49 -12.00
N ALA A 247 8.08 -5.68 -11.52
CA ALA A 247 6.74 -5.96 -11.04
C ALA A 247 6.38 -5.14 -9.80
N ALA A 248 7.28 -5.06 -8.82
CA ALA A 248 7.07 -4.25 -7.63
C ALA A 248 6.99 -2.75 -7.97
N ALA A 249 7.81 -2.27 -8.90
CA ALA A 249 7.74 -0.89 -9.40
C ALA A 249 6.44 -0.62 -10.18
N ALA A 250 6.04 -1.54 -11.07
CA ALA A 250 4.79 -1.46 -11.83
C ALA A 250 3.57 -1.38 -10.91
N TYR A 251 3.58 -2.14 -9.81
CA TYR A 251 2.54 -2.06 -8.79
C TYR A 251 2.43 -0.66 -8.15
N ILE A 252 3.56 -0.07 -7.73
CA ILE A 252 3.58 1.28 -7.14
C ILE A 252 3.04 2.31 -8.14
N VAL A 253 3.51 2.26 -9.39
CA VAL A 253 3.06 3.17 -10.45
C VAL A 253 1.57 2.99 -10.70
N GLY A 254 1.10 1.75 -10.86
CA GLY A 254 -0.30 1.42 -11.08
C GLY A 254 -1.22 1.91 -9.96
N LYS A 255 -0.87 1.64 -8.68
CA LYS A 255 -1.66 2.13 -7.54
C LYS A 255 -1.62 3.65 -7.39
N SER A 256 -0.50 4.29 -7.70
CA SER A 256 -0.42 5.75 -7.68
C SER A 256 -1.32 6.40 -8.75
N LEU A 257 -1.39 5.79 -9.93
CA LEU A 257 -2.24 6.21 -11.04
C LEU A 257 -3.72 5.98 -10.71
N GLU A 258 -4.07 4.85 -10.09
CA GLU A 258 -5.43 4.57 -9.64
C GLU A 258 -5.91 5.61 -8.61
N LEU A 259 -5.10 5.91 -7.59
CA LEU A 259 -5.44 6.94 -6.58
C LEU A 259 -5.63 8.33 -7.22
N TRP A 260 -4.80 8.67 -8.21
CA TRP A 260 -4.94 9.91 -8.95
C TRP A 260 -6.24 9.95 -9.78
N LEU A 261 -6.58 8.86 -10.47
CA LEU A 261 -7.83 8.75 -11.22
C LEU A 261 -9.06 8.89 -10.31
N PHE A 262 -9.01 8.28 -9.11
CA PHE A 262 -10.08 8.43 -8.11
C PHE A 262 -10.24 9.90 -7.66
N ASP A 263 -9.14 10.62 -7.45
CA ASP A 263 -9.16 12.03 -7.05
C ASP A 263 -9.75 12.93 -8.16
N VAL A 264 -9.36 12.70 -9.41
CA VAL A 264 -9.91 13.40 -10.58
C VAL A 264 -11.41 13.11 -10.75
N ALA A 265 -11.85 11.88 -10.49
CA ALA A 265 -13.27 11.53 -10.54
C ALA A 265 -14.06 12.27 -9.45
N LEU A 266 -13.58 12.27 -8.21
CA LEU A 266 -14.23 12.92 -7.06
C LEU A 266 -14.36 14.43 -7.23
N THR A 267 -13.30 15.10 -7.68
CA THR A 267 -13.31 16.56 -7.93
C THR A 267 -14.34 16.94 -9.00
N ARG A 268 -14.42 16.17 -10.09
CA ARG A 268 -15.43 16.37 -11.14
C ARG A 268 -16.86 16.18 -10.63
N PHE A 269 -17.09 15.20 -9.74
CA PHE A 269 -18.40 15.03 -9.12
C PHE A 269 -18.80 16.18 -8.20
N ALA A 270 -17.86 16.71 -7.42
CA ALA A 270 -18.12 17.86 -6.57
C ALA A 270 -18.53 19.09 -7.41
N LEU A 271 -17.80 19.34 -8.51
CA LEU A 271 -18.12 20.41 -9.45
C LEU A 271 -19.50 20.23 -10.11
N ALA A 272 -19.79 19.03 -10.62
CA ALA A 272 -21.09 18.73 -11.23
C ALA A 272 -22.26 18.90 -10.24
N ARG A 273 -22.06 18.52 -8.97
CA ARG A 273 -23.05 18.73 -7.91
C ARG A 273 -23.27 20.21 -7.62
N SER A 274 -22.20 20.99 -7.52
CA SER A 274 -22.29 22.45 -7.29
C SER A 274 -23.04 23.17 -8.42
N ALA A 275 -22.79 22.77 -9.68
CA ALA A 275 -23.50 23.29 -10.85
C ALA A 275 -24.99 22.88 -10.85
N ALA A 276 -25.31 21.66 -10.43
CA ALA A 276 -26.70 21.19 -10.32
C ALA A 276 -27.47 21.82 -9.15
N SER A 277 -26.79 22.22 -8.07
CA SER A 277 -27.41 22.87 -6.92
C SER A 277 -27.68 24.37 -7.10
N GLY A 278 -27.26 24.98 -8.21
CA GLY A 278 -27.53 26.40 -8.49
C GLY A 278 -26.95 27.40 -7.48
N VAL A 279 -26.05 26.96 -6.59
CA VAL A 279 -25.39 27.83 -5.62
C VAL A 279 -24.21 28.49 -6.32
N ALA A 280 -24.46 29.68 -6.85
CA ALA A 280 -23.40 30.59 -7.26
C ALA A 280 -22.50 30.87 -6.04
N TRP A 281 -21.21 30.61 -6.18
CA TRP A 281 -20.24 31.16 -5.23
C TRP A 281 -20.36 32.68 -5.27
N PRO A 282 -20.39 33.38 -4.12
CA PRO A 282 -20.31 34.83 -4.14
C PRO A 282 -18.98 35.22 -4.76
N GLU A 283 -19.03 36.06 -5.79
CA GLU A 283 -17.86 36.69 -6.36
C GLU A 283 -17.05 37.31 -5.23
N VAL A 284 -15.81 36.87 -5.09
CA VAL A 284 -14.82 37.56 -4.25
C VAL A 284 -14.51 38.84 -5.01
N HIS A 285 -15.14 39.94 -4.59
CA HIS A 285 -14.69 41.28 -4.95
C HIS A 285 -13.34 41.53 -4.26
N ASP A 286 -12.37 41.82 -5.12
CA ASP A 286 -11.02 42.40 -4.95
C ASP A 286 -10.54 42.77 -3.54
#